data_AF-A0A965X3E5-F1
#
_entry.id   AF-A0A965X3E5-F1
#
_cell.length_a   1.000
_cell.length_b   1.000
_cell.length_c   1.000
_cell.angle_alpha   90.00
_cell.angle_beta   90.00
_cell.angle_gamma   90.00
#
_symmetry.space_group_name_H-M   'P 1'
#
loop_
_entity.id
_entity.type
_entity.pdbx_description
1 polymer ?
#
loop_
_entity_poly.entity_id
_entity_poly.type
_entity_poly.pdbx_seq_one_letter_code
_entity_poly.pdbx_strand_id
1 'polypeptide(L)'
;MKVITIHPGTKYARRVFTCKVNNKTSPHYKDCDAPLTIDYELMNRAISEVFNKFNNLPREIDSTISNAYHSSVQSIIEKIKEYKTLISEAEEKMTSLIKLQMEEDDVLKYQDEFNIQKSNVSHYKDEISKLEKVLSEEGKQYLIKEKINQYIAEGTITSEILGEVLKAVIRRSDNSIRFVISNKPVLVDTTTIDNLLNLEPIYSSCATNGESTLLFDVVTLEEETNGN
;
A
#
# COMPACT_ATOMS: atom_id res chain seq x y z
N MET A 1 3.93 -15.37 4.78
CA MET A 1 3.46 -16.78 4.75
C MET A 1 2.50 -16.97 3.57
N LYS A 2 2.20 -18.20 3.18
CA LYS A 2 1.20 -18.55 2.14
C LYS A 2 0.15 -19.50 2.74
N VAL A 3 -1.13 -19.27 2.47
CA VAL A 3 -2.20 -20.18 2.89
C VAL A 3 -2.35 -21.32 1.87
N ILE A 4 -2.42 -22.55 2.36
CA ILE A 4 -2.75 -23.73 1.55
C ILE A 4 -3.79 -24.59 2.27
N THR A 5 -4.49 -25.44 1.51
CA THR A 5 -5.35 -26.50 2.07
C THR A 5 -4.60 -27.82 1.97
N ILE A 6 -4.40 -28.49 3.12
CA ILE A 6 -3.87 -29.85 3.17
C ILE A 6 -5.04 -30.83 3.07
N HIS A 7 -4.85 -31.93 2.34
CA HIS A 7 -5.86 -32.98 2.09
C HIS A 7 -7.19 -32.45 1.51
N PRO A 8 -7.16 -31.66 0.42
CA PRO A 8 -8.37 -31.11 -0.18
C PRO A 8 -9.32 -32.24 -0.60
N GLY A 9 -10.63 -32.03 -0.38
CA GLY A 9 -11.68 -32.99 -0.73
C GLY A 9 -11.85 -34.15 0.25
N THR A 10 -11.17 -34.14 1.40
CA THR A 10 -11.30 -35.16 2.44
C THR A 10 -11.89 -34.59 3.74
N LYS A 11 -12.39 -35.46 4.62
CA LYS A 11 -12.82 -35.08 5.99
C LYS A 11 -11.70 -34.54 6.88
N TYR A 12 -10.44 -34.66 6.44
CA TYR A 12 -9.26 -34.13 7.13
C TYR A 12 -8.74 -32.85 6.49
N ALA A 13 -9.51 -32.25 5.57
CA ALA A 13 -9.15 -31.01 4.91
C ALA A 13 -8.99 -29.90 5.96
N ARG A 14 -7.80 -29.30 6.01
CA ARG A 14 -7.51 -28.18 6.91
C ARG A 14 -6.68 -27.11 6.22
N ARG A 15 -6.96 -25.86 6.56
CA ARG A 15 -6.18 -24.71 6.09
C ARG A 15 -4.97 -24.52 6.99
N VAL A 16 -3.83 -24.21 6.41
CA VAL A 16 -2.60 -23.91 7.15
C VAL A 16 -1.84 -22.77 6.49
N PHE A 17 -1.03 -22.08 7.29
CA PHE A 17 0.01 -21.19 6.78
C PHE A 17 1.31 -21.96 6.56
N THR A 18 1.99 -21.64 5.47
CA THR A 18 3.32 -22.15 5.12
C THR A 18 4.32 -21.00 5.07
N CYS A 19 5.59 -21.30 5.33
CA CYS A 19 6.65 -20.31 5.19
C CYS A 19 6.76 -19.85 3.72
N LYS A 20 7.04 -18.56 3.50
CA LYS A 20 7.31 -18.03 2.14
C LYS A 20 8.53 -18.72 1.51
N VAL A 21 9.41 -19.25 2.35
CA VAL A 21 10.72 -19.79 2.02
C VAL A 21 10.68 -21.27 1.62
N ASN A 22 9.51 -21.89 1.41
CA ASN A 22 9.47 -23.32 1.06
C ASN A 22 10.15 -23.69 -0.28
N ASN A 23 10.55 -22.72 -1.10
CA ASN A 23 11.32 -22.98 -2.32
C ASN A 23 12.82 -22.71 -2.10
N LYS A 24 13.63 -23.77 -2.13
CA LYS A 24 15.11 -23.72 -2.01
C LYS A 24 15.79 -22.81 -3.03
N THR A 25 15.09 -22.43 -4.10
CA THR A 25 15.61 -21.52 -5.13
C THR A 25 15.33 -20.04 -4.87
N SER A 26 14.67 -19.68 -3.76
CA SER A 26 14.45 -18.28 -3.39
C SER A 26 15.79 -17.61 -3.04
N PRO A 27 16.09 -16.40 -3.56
CA PRO A 27 17.33 -15.67 -3.25
C PRO A 27 17.46 -15.31 -1.76
N HIS A 28 16.36 -15.35 -1.01
CA HIS A 28 16.32 -15.13 0.43
C HIS A 28 16.01 -16.43 1.20
N TYR A 29 16.33 -17.59 0.63
CA TYR A 29 16.14 -18.88 1.30
C TYR A 29 17.09 -19.06 2.47
N LYS A 30 16.54 -19.39 3.64
CA LYS A 30 17.28 -19.80 4.83
C LYS A 30 16.61 -21.06 5.36
N ASP A 31 17.38 -22.13 5.52
CA ASP A 31 16.91 -23.33 6.21
C ASP A 31 16.52 -22.96 7.64
N CYS A 32 15.37 -23.45 8.10
CA CYS A 32 14.94 -23.31 9.47
C CYS A 32 14.32 -24.62 9.98
N ASP A 33 14.59 -24.95 11.24
CA ASP A 33 14.08 -26.17 11.88
C ASP A 33 12.61 -26.05 12.34
N ALA A 34 11.97 -24.92 12.06
CA ALA A 34 10.56 -24.73 12.38
C ALA A 34 9.68 -25.72 11.58
N PRO A 35 8.56 -26.21 12.15
CA PRO A 35 7.68 -27.13 11.42
C PRO A 35 7.21 -26.53 10.08
N LEU A 36 6.82 -27.33 9.09
CA LEU A 36 6.50 -26.79 7.75
C LEU A 36 5.25 -25.90 7.70
N THR A 37 4.35 -26.06 8.67
CA THR A 37 3.01 -25.47 8.66
C THR A 37 2.61 -24.90 10.01
N ILE A 38 1.74 -23.89 10.01
CA ILE A 38 1.06 -23.33 11.19
C ILE A 38 -0.43 -23.46 10.97
N ASP A 39 -1.16 -23.80 12.03
CA ASP A 39 -2.61 -23.86 12.00
C ASP A 39 -3.24 -22.50 11.61
N TYR A 40 -4.16 -22.53 10.66
CA TYR A 40 -4.78 -21.30 10.13
C TYR A 40 -5.61 -20.56 11.17
N GLU A 41 -6.33 -21.29 12.04
CA GLU A 41 -7.20 -20.67 13.03
C GLU A 41 -6.38 -20.01 14.13
N LEU A 42 -5.38 -20.71 14.68
CA LEU A 42 -4.50 -20.15 15.71
C LEU A 42 -3.76 -18.90 15.22
N MET A 43 -3.26 -18.94 13.98
CA MET A 43 -2.57 -17.81 13.38
C MET A 43 -3.49 -16.61 13.20
N ASN A 44 -4.73 -16.82 12.74
CA ASN A 44 -5.69 -15.73 12.59
C ASN A 44 -6.14 -15.16 13.93
N ARG A 45 -6.29 -15.99 14.97
CA ARG A 45 -6.56 -15.51 16.33
C ARG A 45 -5.43 -14.59 16.83
N ALA A 46 -4.18 -15.03 16.67
CA ALA A 46 -3.00 -14.23 17.03
C ALA A 46 -2.93 -12.92 16.22
N ILE A 47 -3.13 -13.00 14.90
CA ILE A 47 -3.19 -11.83 14.01
C ILE A 47 -4.27 -10.84 14.48
N SER A 48 -5.49 -11.31 14.70
CA SER A 48 -6.62 -10.47 15.10
C SER A 48 -6.37 -9.81 16.45
N GLU A 49 -5.76 -10.52 17.38
CA GLU A 49 -5.43 -9.96 18.70
C GLU A 49 -4.39 -8.85 18.59
N VAL A 50 -3.26 -9.10 17.89
CA VAL A 50 -2.23 -8.08 17.67
C VAL A 50 -2.81 -6.90 16.90
N PHE A 51 -3.60 -7.16 15.85
CA PHE A 51 -4.24 -6.13 15.07
C PHE A 51 -5.18 -5.29 15.93
N ASN A 52 -6.07 -5.89 16.72
CA ASN A 52 -7.00 -5.17 17.60
C ASN A 52 -6.30 -4.31 18.65
N LYS A 53 -5.14 -4.77 19.13
CA LYS A 53 -4.38 -4.08 20.17
C LYS A 53 -3.54 -2.92 19.63
N PHE A 54 -2.99 -3.06 18.44
CA PHE A 54 -2.00 -2.13 17.88
C PHE A 54 -2.49 -1.37 16.65
N ASN A 55 -3.70 -1.61 16.16
CA ASN A 55 -4.28 -0.74 15.16
C ASN A 55 -4.61 0.62 15.80
N ASN A 56 -4.02 1.67 15.25
CA ASN A 56 -4.42 3.06 15.52
C ASN A 56 -5.41 3.54 14.46
N LEU A 57 -6.18 2.62 13.89
CA LEU A 57 -7.13 2.95 12.84
C LEU A 57 -8.29 3.75 13.47
N PRO A 58 -8.74 4.84 12.83
CA PRO A 58 -9.92 5.56 13.28
C PRO A 58 -11.09 4.58 13.35
N ARG A 59 -11.71 4.43 14.53
CA ARG A 59 -12.86 3.54 14.73
C ARG A 59 -14.11 4.01 13.97
N GLU A 60 -14.14 5.30 13.64
CA GLU A 60 -15.15 5.92 12.79
C GLU A 60 -14.41 6.80 11.78
N ILE A 61 -14.58 6.51 10.49
CA ILE A 61 -14.24 7.50 9.46
C ILE A 61 -15.43 8.46 9.42
N ASP A 62 -15.20 9.67 9.92
CA ASP A 62 -16.15 10.76 9.83
C ASP A 62 -16.60 10.91 8.36
N SER A 63 -17.92 10.88 8.12
CA SER A 63 -18.52 11.13 6.80
C SER A 63 -18.00 12.41 6.13
N THR A 64 -17.54 13.38 6.93
CA THR A 64 -16.88 14.61 6.51
C THR A 64 -15.60 14.34 5.70
N ILE A 65 -14.84 13.30 6.04
CA ILE A 65 -13.60 12.92 5.33
C ILE A 65 -13.92 12.30 3.96
N SER A 66 -14.95 11.45 3.88
CA SER A 66 -15.37 10.86 2.61
C SER A 66 -15.89 11.91 1.63
N ASN A 67 -16.69 12.86 2.14
CA ASN A 67 -17.19 13.98 1.37
C ASN A 67 -16.04 14.90 0.92
N ALA A 68 -15.10 15.24 1.81
CA ALA A 68 -13.94 16.05 1.47
C ALA A 68 -13.07 15.41 0.39
N TYR A 69 -12.88 14.08 0.43
CA TYR A 69 -12.16 13.34 -0.60
C TYR A 69 -12.88 13.41 -1.96
N HIS A 70 -14.18 13.10 -1.99
CA HIS A 70 -14.96 13.15 -3.23
C HIS A 70 -14.97 14.56 -3.84
N SER A 71 -15.13 15.59 -3.00
CA SER A 71 -15.06 16.99 -3.45
C SER A 71 -13.68 17.36 -3.99
N SER A 72 -12.59 16.88 -3.37
CA SER A 72 -11.21 17.16 -3.82
C SER A 72 -10.92 16.48 -5.15
N VAL A 73 -11.27 15.20 -5.29
CA VAL A 73 -11.14 14.43 -6.55
C VAL A 73 -11.94 15.09 -7.67
N GLN A 74 -13.18 15.48 -7.39
CA GLN A 74 -14.04 16.15 -8.36
C GLN A 74 -13.41 17.48 -8.83
N SER A 75 -12.87 18.28 -7.91
CA SER A 75 -12.18 19.52 -8.24
C SER A 75 -10.93 19.29 -9.11
N ILE A 76 -10.16 18.23 -8.85
CA ILE A 76 -9.00 17.89 -9.68
C ILE A 76 -9.44 17.47 -11.09
N ILE A 77 -10.49 16.64 -11.20
CA ILE A 77 -11.04 16.20 -12.49
C ILE A 77 -11.52 17.41 -13.31
N GLU A 78 -12.19 18.36 -12.68
CA GLU A 78 -12.65 19.60 -13.32
C GLU A 78 -11.48 20.44 -13.83
N LYS A 79 -10.42 20.61 -13.05
CA LYS A 79 -9.19 21.29 -13.50
C LYS A 79 -8.50 20.59 -14.67
N ILE A 80 -8.41 19.26 -14.64
CA ILE A 80 -7.86 18.49 -15.77
C ILE A 80 -8.70 18.74 -17.03
N LYS A 81 -10.03 18.79 -16.91
CA LYS A 81 -10.93 19.07 -18.04
C LYS A 81 -10.72 20.49 -18.57
N GLU A 82 -10.58 21.48 -17.69
CA GLU A 82 -10.26 22.87 -18.06
C GLU A 82 -8.94 22.95 -18.84
N TYR A 83 -7.87 22.34 -18.34
CA TYR A 83 -6.59 22.31 -19.05
C TYR A 83 -6.68 21.61 -20.41
N LYS A 84 -7.48 20.55 -20.54
CA LYS A 84 -7.72 19.91 -21.85
C LYS A 84 -8.42 20.84 -22.82
N THR A 85 -9.40 21.63 -22.36
CA THR A 85 -10.04 22.66 -23.19
C THR A 85 -9.05 23.73 -23.62
N LEU A 86 -8.23 24.25 -22.69
CA LEU A 86 -7.21 25.27 -23.00
C LEU A 86 -6.14 24.75 -23.98
N ILE A 87 -5.78 23.46 -23.91
CA ILE A 87 -4.90 22.82 -24.89
C ILE A 87 -5.55 22.84 -26.27
N SER A 88 -6.81 22.40 -26.39
CA SER A 88 -7.53 22.41 -27.67
C SER A 88 -7.60 23.80 -28.28
N GLU A 89 -7.94 24.82 -27.48
CA GLU A 89 -7.98 26.21 -27.95
C GLU A 89 -6.61 26.73 -28.42
N ALA A 90 -5.53 26.37 -27.70
CA ALA A 90 -4.17 26.73 -28.10
C ALA A 90 -3.74 26.01 -29.39
N GLU A 91 -4.09 24.73 -29.56
CA GLU A 91 -3.80 23.94 -30.77
C GLU A 91 -4.59 24.46 -31.99
N GLU A 92 -5.85 24.88 -31.81
CA GLU A 92 -6.65 25.55 -32.84
C GLU A 92 -6.04 26.89 -33.27
N LYS A 93 -5.59 27.70 -32.30
CA LYS A 93 -4.87 28.95 -32.58
C LYS A 93 -3.56 28.71 -33.31
N MET A 94 -2.76 27.72 -32.89
CA MET A 94 -1.54 27.33 -33.61
C MET A 94 -1.84 26.94 -35.06
N THR A 95 -2.89 26.15 -35.28
CA THR A 95 -3.32 25.75 -36.63
C THR A 95 -3.71 26.97 -37.48
N SER A 96 -4.37 27.95 -36.88
CA SER A 96 -4.78 29.19 -37.54
C SER A 96 -3.57 30.07 -37.88
N LEU A 97 -2.60 30.19 -36.97
CA LEU A 97 -1.34 30.91 -37.20
C LEU A 97 -0.52 30.26 -38.31
N ILE A 98 -0.47 28.92 -38.39
CA ILE A 98 0.18 28.22 -39.50
C ILE A 98 -0.47 28.61 -40.84
N LYS A 99 -1.80 28.64 -40.92
CA LYS A 99 -2.50 29.04 -42.15
C LYS A 99 -2.20 30.47 -42.55
N LEU A 100 -2.26 31.41 -41.61
CA LEU A 100 -1.92 32.81 -41.86
C LEU A 100 -0.47 32.96 -42.32
N GLN A 101 0.45 32.21 -41.71
CA GLN A 101 1.87 32.22 -42.09
C GLN A 101 2.12 31.73 -43.52
N MET A 102 1.26 30.86 -44.06
CA MET A 102 1.34 30.39 -45.45
C MET A 102 0.87 31.42 -46.48
N GLU A 103 0.11 32.44 -46.04
CA GLU A 103 -0.43 33.51 -46.89
C GLU A 103 0.45 34.77 -46.88
N GLU A 104 1.54 34.77 -46.11
CA GLU A 104 2.42 35.92 -45.90
C GLU A 104 3.81 35.69 -46.51
N ASP A 105 4.42 36.77 -47.00
CA ASP A 105 5.79 36.73 -47.55
C ASP A 105 6.86 36.67 -46.43
N ASP A 106 6.57 37.25 -45.26
CA ASP A 106 7.46 37.21 -44.09
C ASP A 106 7.22 35.93 -43.27
N VAL A 107 8.12 34.96 -43.44
CA VAL A 107 8.10 33.64 -42.80
C VAL A 107 8.20 33.68 -41.26
N LEU A 108 8.53 34.82 -40.65
CA LEU A 108 8.69 34.96 -39.20
C LEU A 108 7.55 35.74 -38.52
N LYS A 109 6.64 36.33 -39.28
CA LYS A 109 5.59 37.25 -38.79
C LYS A 109 4.77 36.69 -37.61
N TYR A 110 4.44 35.40 -37.63
CA TYR A 110 3.63 34.74 -36.59
C TYR A 110 4.41 33.80 -35.69
N GLN A 111 5.74 33.76 -35.81
CA GLN A 111 6.57 32.78 -35.12
C GLN A 111 6.51 32.93 -33.58
N ASP A 112 6.53 34.16 -33.08
CA ASP A 112 6.48 34.44 -31.64
C ASP A 112 5.15 34.01 -31.03
N GLU A 113 4.04 34.33 -31.68
CA GLU A 113 2.70 33.96 -31.21
C GLU A 113 2.50 32.44 -31.24
N PHE A 114 3.03 31.77 -32.27
CA PHE A 114 3.05 30.31 -32.34
C PHE A 114 3.85 29.69 -31.19
N ASN A 115 5.03 30.24 -30.89
CA ASN A 115 5.87 29.77 -29.79
C ASN A 115 5.18 29.98 -28.43
N ILE A 116 4.45 31.08 -28.24
CA ILE A 116 3.63 31.31 -27.04
C ILE A 116 2.57 30.21 -26.90
N GLN A 117 1.80 29.91 -27.94
CA GLN A 117 0.78 28.86 -27.87
C GLN A 117 1.40 27.48 -27.63
N LYS A 118 2.54 27.18 -28.26
CA LYS A 118 3.30 25.94 -28.03
C LYS A 118 3.76 25.82 -26.57
N SER A 119 4.23 26.92 -25.98
CA SER A 119 4.61 26.97 -24.56
C SER A 119 3.40 26.73 -23.65
N ASN A 120 2.24 27.33 -23.96
CA ASN A 120 1.00 27.12 -23.20
C ASN A 120 0.57 25.65 -23.24
N VAL A 121 0.60 25.00 -24.40
CA VAL A 121 0.27 23.56 -24.52
C VAL A 121 1.21 22.71 -23.66
N SER A 122 2.51 22.99 -23.68
CA SER A 122 3.47 22.28 -22.84
C SER A 122 3.16 22.47 -21.35
N HIS A 123 2.93 23.71 -20.93
CA HIS A 123 2.60 24.04 -19.55
C HIS A 123 1.35 23.30 -19.05
N TYR A 124 0.27 23.31 -19.83
CA TYR A 124 -0.97 22.62 -19.45
C TYR A 124 -0.81 21.10 -19.41
N LYS A 125 0.00 20.50 -20.29
CA LYS A 125 0.31 19.07 -20.25
C LYS A 125 1.10 18.68 -19.00
N ASP A 126 2.03 19.53 -18.58
CA ASP A 126 2.80 19.33 -17.35
C ASP A 126 1.90 19.44 -16.11
N GLU A 127 1.00 20.42 -16.06
CA GLU A 127 0.04 20.56 -14.95
C GLU A 127 -0.93 19.39 -14.88
N ILE A 128 -1.45 18.89 -16.00
CA ILE A 128 -2.26 17.66 -16.04
C ILE A 128 -1.47 16.49 -15.44
N SER A 129 -0.22 16.31 -15.85
CA SER A 129 0.62 15.21 -15.35
C SER A 129 0.85 15.27 -13.84
N LYS A 130 1.02 16.48 -13.28
CA LYS A 130 1.11 16.69 -11.82
C LYS A 130 -0.19 16.32 -11.12
N LEU A 131 -1.33 16.77 -11.64
CA LEU A 131 -2.65 16.48 -11.08
C LEU A 131 -2.99 14.98 -11.13
N GLU A 132 -2.65 14.29 -12.21
CA GLU A 132 -2.82 12.84 -12.34
C GLU A 132 -1.98 12.06 -11.32
N LYS A 133 -0.76 12.54 -11.03
CA LYS A 133 0.08 11.96 -9.98
C LYS A 133 -0.54 12.12 -8.59
N VAL A 134 -1.06 13.32 -8.28
CA VAL A 134 -1.79 13.58 -7.03
C VAL A 134 -3.01 12.67 -6.90
N LEU A 135 -3.82 12.55 -7.96
CA LEU A 135 -4.96 11.62 -8.02
C LEU A 135 -4.56 10.17 -7.75
N SER A 136 -3.43 9.72 -8.30
CA SER A 136 -2.92 8.36 -8.07
C SER A 136 -2.52 8.13 -6.61
N GLU A 137 -1.88 9.11 -5.99
CA GLU A 137 -1.45 9.04 -4.59
C GLU A 137 -2.64 9.12 -3.63
N GLU A 138 -3.56 10.07 -3.85
CA GLU A 138 -4.79 10.21 -3.07
C GLU A 138 -5.73 9.00 -3.23
N GLY A 139 -5.82 8.45 -4.45
CA GLY A 139 -6.61 7.24 -4.74
C GLY A 139 -6.13 6.01 -3.98
N LYS A 140 -4.81 5.83 -3.83
CA LYS A 140 -4.24 4.75 -3.00
C LYS A 140 -4.62 4.93 -1.54
N GLN A 141 -4.54 6.15 -1.01
CA GLN A 141 -4.91 6.45 0.36
C GLN A 141 -6.41 6.22 0.62
N TYR A 142 -7.27 6.58 -0.32
CA TYR A 142 -8.70 6.32 -0.23
C TYR A 142 -9.03 4.82 -0.27
N LEU A 143 -8.42 4.05 -1.18
CA LEU A 143 -8.60 2.60 -1.24
C LEU A 143 -8.21 1.90 0.07
N ILE A 144 -7.12 2.34 0.71
CA ILE A 144 -6.71 1.84 2.02
C ILE A 144 -7.78 2.18 3.07
N LYS A 145 -8.32 3.41 3.06
CA LYS A 145 -9.39 3.85 3.97
C LYS A 145 -10.72 3.13 3.76
N GLU A 146 -11.15 2.88 2.53
CA GLU A 146 -12.35 2.07 2.27
C GLU A 146 -12.20 0.64 2.76
N LYS A 147 -11.02 0.05 2.60
CA LYS A 147 -10.74 -1.28 3.12
C LYS A 147 -10.75 -1.30 4.65
N ILE A 148 -10.23 -0.26 5.29
CA ILE A 148 -10.37 -0.06 6.75
C ILE A 148 -11.85 0.00 7.15
N ASN A 149 -12.70 0.71 6.39
CA ASN A 149 -14.15 0.74 6.62
C ASN A 149 -14.82 -0.63 6.46
N GLN A 150 -14.44 -1.39 5.42
CA GLN A 150 -14.90 -2.77 5.24
C GLN A 150 -14.50 -3.64 6.43
N TYR A 151 -13.28 -3.47 6.96
CA TYR A 151 -12.85 -4.18 8.16
C TYR A 151 -13.68 -3.80 9.40
N ILE A 152 -13.96 -2.51 9.60
CA ILE A 152 -14.79 -2.03 10.73
C ILE A 152 -16.22 -2.59 10.62
N ALA A 153 -16.78 -2.67 9.40
CA ALA A 153 -18.15 -3.13 9.17
C ALA A 153 -18.30 -4.66 9.18
N GLU A 154 -17.36 -5.39 8.59
CA GLU A 154 -17.47 -6.83 8.33
C GLU A 154 -16.58 -7.69 9.26
N GLY A 155 -15.69 -7.07 10.03
CA GLY A 155 -14.73 -7.75 10.90
C GLY A 155 -13.68 -8.58 10.17
N THR A 156 -13.57 -8.46 8.84
CA THR A 156 -12.68 -9.28 8.01
C THR A 156 -11.37 -8.55 7.72
N ILE A 157 -10.26 -9.03 8.29
CA ILE A 157 -8.92 -8.45 8.09
C ILE A 157 -8.38 -8.85 6.71
N THR A 158 -8.30 -7.90 5.78
CA THR A 158 -7.66 -8.13 4.47
C THR A 158 -6.13 -8.07 4.59
N SER A 159 -5.42 -8.71 3.66
CA SER A 159 -3.95 -8.74 3.67
C SER A 159 -3.31 -7.36 3.51
N GLU A 160 -4.03 -6.41 2.91
CA GLU A 160 -3.52 -5.04 2.70
C GLU A 160 -3.62 -4.22 3.98
N ILE A 161 -4.75 -4.30 4.69
CA ILE A 161 -4.93 -3.68 6.01
C ILE A 161 -3.95 -4.28 7.03
N LEU A 162 -3.76 -5.60 6.95
CA LEU A 162 -2.75 -6.28 7.76
C LEU A 162 -1.35 -5.73 7.50
N GLY A 163 -1.00 -5.44 6.24
CA GLY A 163 0.30 -4.87 5.86
C GLY A 163 0.52 -3.43 6.33
N GLU A 164 -0.53 -2.70 6.69
CA GLU A 164 -0.40 -1.38 7.29
C GLU A 164 0.06 -1.45 8.75
N VAL A 165 -0.41 -2.45 9.50
CA VAL A 165 -0.07 -2.61 10.93
C VAL A 165 1.11 -3.57 11.12
N LEU A 166 1.04 -4.74 10.50
CA LEU A 166 2.04 -5.81 10.61
C LEU A 166 2.99 -5.76 9.41
N LYS A 167 4.17 -5.18 9.62
CA LYS A 167 5.20 -5.05 8.56
C LYS A 167 5.95 -6.35 8.35
N ALA A 168 6.09 -7.18 9.38
CA ALA A 168 6.61 -8.53 9.24
C ALA A 168 5.99 -9.52 10.22
N VAL A 169 6.02 -10.79 9.83
CA VAL A 169 5.63 -11.94 10.64
C VAL A 169 6.73 -12.98 10.51
N ILE A 170 7.44 -13.20 11.61
CA ILE A 170 8.61 -14.09 11.67
C ILE A 170 8.24 -15.29 12.51
N ARG A 171 8.53 -16.49 12.01
CA ARG A 171 8.39 -17.73 12.77
C ARG A 171 9.74 -18.12 13.35
N ARG A 172 9.75 -18.49 14.62
CA ARG A 172 10.94 -18.96 15.33
C ARG A 172 11.08 -20.48 15.30
N SER A 173 12.26 -20.96 15.67
CA SER A 173 12.58 -22.38 15.81
C SER A 173 11.72 -23.10 16.86
N ASP A 174 11.35 -22.41 17.94
CA ASP A 174 10.44 -22.90 18.99
C ASP A 174 8.96 -22.90 18.55
N ASN A 175 8.69 -22.63 17.28
CA ASN A 175 7.36 -22.53 16.69
C ASN A 175 6.51 -21.33 17.16
N SER A 176 7.08 -20.41 17.94
CA SER A 176 6.43 -19.14 18.27
C SER A 176 6.48 -18.15 17.10
N ILE A 177 5.65 -17.12 17.18
CA ILE A 177 5.53 -16.07 16.16
C ILE A 177 5.96 -14.73 16.73
N ARG A 178 6.85 -14.03 16.02
CA ARG A 178 7.11 -12.61 16.26
C ARG A 178 6.42 -11.77 15.22
N PHE A 179 5.58 -10.87 15.67
CA PHE A 179 4.99 -9.80 14.87
C PHE A 179 5.86 -8.55 14.97
N VAL A 180 6.13 -7.91 13.82
CA VAL A 180 6.88 -6.66 13.75
C VAL A 180 5.93 -5.56 13.29
N ILE A 181 5.79 -4.52 14.11
CA ILE A 181 5.06 -3.30 13.78
C ILE A 181 6.06 -2.16 13.54
N SER A 182 5.79 -1.32 12.53
CA SER A 182 6.60 -0.14 12.24
C SER A 182 5.84 0.83 11.34
N ASN A 183 6.20 2.12 11.40
CA ASN A 183 5.69 3.15 10.49
C ASN A 183 6.33 3.09 9.09
N LYS A 184 7.47 2.38 8.95
CA LYS A 184 8.19 2.24 7.67
C LYS A 184 8.13 0.78 7.17
N PRO A 185 8.30 0.55 5.85
CA PRO A 185 8.47 -0.80 5.33
C PRO A 185 9.65 -1.51 6.00
N VAL A 186 9.44 -2.76 6.43
CA VAL A 186 10.49 -3.59 7.04
C VAL A 186 10.92 -4.65 6.02
N LEU A 187 12.21 -4.66 5.69
CA LEU A 187 12.80 -5.73 4.90
C LEU A 187 13.25 -6.85 5.84
N VAL A 188 12.76 -8.07 5.60
CA VAL A 188 13.18 -9.27 6.32
C VAL A 188 14.05 -10.12 5.40
N ASP A 189 15.35 -10.13 5.67
CA ASP A 189 16.33 -10.94 4.96
C ASP A 189 17.35 -11.54 5.94
N THR A 190 18.37 -12.21 5.40
CA THR A 190 19.42 -12.89 6.19
C THR A 190 20.25 -11.93 7.04
N THR A 191 20.30 -10.65 6.72
CA THR A 191 21.07 -9.62 7.44
C THR A 191 20.25 -8.94 8.53
N THR A 192 18.92 -8.83 8.36
CA THR A 192 18.05 -8.10 9.29
C THR A 192 17.30 -9.00 10.27
N ILE A 193 17.10 -10.29 9.96
CA ILE A 193 16.25 -11.18 10.74
C ILE A 193 16.74 -11.38 12.18
N ASP A 194 18.04 -11.50 12.41
CA ASP A 194 18.58 -11.74 13.75
C ASP A 194 18.41 -10.50 14.64
N ASN A 195 18.58 -9.30 14.09
CA ASN A 195 18.29 -8.05 14.79
C ASN A 195 16.81 -7.97 15.20
N LEU A 196 15.90 -8.30 14.28
CA LEU A 196 14.46 -8.34 14.55
C LEU A 196 14.09 -9.36 15.64
N LEU A 197 14.81 -10.48 15.71
CA LEU A 197 14.61 -11.53 16.72
C LEU A 197 15.22 -11.19 18.08
N ASN A 198 16.19 -10.27 18.14
CA ASN A 198 16.81 -9.82 19.39
C ASN A 198 16.10 -8.63 20.05
N LEU A 199 15.16 -7.98 19.36
CA LEU A 199 14.36 -6.90 19.94
C LEU A 199 13.55 -7.36 21.16
N GLU A 200 13.42 -6.47 22.14
CA GLU A 200 12.61 -6.70 23.33
C GLU A 200 11.11 -6.64 22.97
N PRO A 201 10.32 -7.64 23.39
CA PRO A 201 8.88 -7.63 23.15
C PRO A 201 8.17 -6.50 23.88
N ILE A 202 7.35 -5.74 23.16
CA ILE A 202 6.40 -4.78 23.77
C ILE A 202 5.09 -5.46 24.21
N TYR A 203 4.84 -6.67 23.69
CA TYR A 203 3.69 -7.49 24.05
C TYR A 203 3.98 -8.95 23.77
N SER A 204 3.39 -9.84 24.58
CA SER A 204 3.45 -11.28 24.38
C SER A 204 2.15 -11.90 24.86
N SER A 205 1.67 -12.92 24.15
CA SER A 205 0.41 -13.59 24.45
C SER A 205 0.41 -14.98 23.79
N CYS A 206 -0.72 -15.66 23.86
CA CYS A 206 -0.92 -16.94 23.20
C CYS A 206 -2.33 -17.06 22.61
N ALA A 207 -2.42 -17.69 21.44
CA ALA A 207 -3.67 -18.09 20.84
C ALA A 207 -3.91 -19.58 21.13
N THR A 208 -5.08 -19.93 21.64
CA THR A 208 -5.49 -21.33 21.89
C THR A 208 -6.79 -21.65 21.17
N ASN A 209 -6.92 -22.89 20.70
CA ASN A 209 -8.17 -23.46 20.17
C ASN A 209 -8.70 -24.60 21.06
N GLY A 210 -8.18 -24.74 22.29
CA GLY A 210 -8.54 -25.80 23.23
C GLY A 210 -7.69 -27.07 23.11
N GLU A 211 -7.17 -27.37 21.93
CA GLU A 211 -6.31 -28.55 21.68
C GLU A 211 -4.83 -28.17 21.55
N SER A 212 -4.54 -26.97 21.08
CA SER A 212 -3.20 -26.51 20.76
C SER A 212 -3.05 -25.02 21.07
N THR A 213 -1.81 -24.61 21.35
CA THR A 213 -1.48 -23.23 21.72
C THR A 213 -0.35 -22.72 20.83
N LEU A 214 -0.52 -21.51 20.30
CA LEU A 214 0.48 -20.77 19.54
C LEU A 214 0.95 -19.59 20.38
N LEU A 215 2.23 -19.61 20.77
CA LEU A 215 2.85 -18.48 21.45
C LEU A 215 3.22 -17.40 20.44
N PHE A 216 3.05 -16.14 20.83
CA PHE A 216 3.50 -15.03 20.00
C PHE A 216 3.92 -13.82 20.81
N ASP A 217 4.76 -13.00 20.20
CA ASP A 217 5.14 -11.69 20.71
C ASP A 217 5.12 -10.61 19.62
N VAL A 218 5.19 -9.36 20.07
CA VAL A 218 5.16 -8.17 19.21
C VAL A 218 6.37 -7.32 19.56
N VAL A 219 7.07 -6.85 18.54
CA VAL A 219 8.16 -5.86 18.65
C VAL A 219 7.84 -4.66 17.81
N THR A 220 8.29 -3.48 18.26
CA THR A 220 8.22 -2.24 17.49
C THR A 220 9.59 -1.90 16.93
N LEU A 221 9.60 -1.38 15.71
CA LEU A 221 10.77 -0.78 15.07
C LEU A 221 10.52 0.74 15.02
N GLU A 222 10.93 1.42 16.09
CA GLU A 222 10.96 2.88 16.19
C GLU A 222 12.31 3.40 15.67
N GLU A 223 12.32 4.65 15.20
CA GLU A 223 13.58 5.31 14.85
C GLU A 223 14.47 5.44 16.09
N GLU A 224 15.78 5.25 15.92
CA GLU A 224 16.72 6.05 16.70
C GLU A 224 16.40 7.51 16.37
N THR A 225 15.65 8.15 17.27
CA THR A 225 15.68 9.60 17.35
C THR A 225 17.11 9.96 17.71
N ASN A 226 17.92 10.24 16.70
CA ASN A 226 19.17 10.96 16.92
C ASN A 226 18.78 12.29 17.56
N GLY A 227 18.86 12.32 18.88
CA GLY A 227 18.60 13.50 19.69
C GLY A 227 19.49 14.65 19.21
N ASN A 228 18.85 15.79 18.99
CA ASN A 228 19.51 17.08 18.91
C ASN A 228 20.25 17.39 20.21
#